data_AF-A0AAU2VFQ7-F1
#
_entry.id   AF-A0AAU2VFQ7-F1
#
_cell.length_a   1.000
_cell.length_b   1.000
_cell.length_c   1.000
_cell.angle_alpha   90.00
_cell.angle_beta   90.00
_cell.angle_gamma   90.00
#
_symmetry.space_group_name_H-M   'P 1'
#
loop_
_entity.id
_entity.type
_entity.pdbx_description
1 polymer ?
#
loop_
_entity_poly.entity_id
_entity_poly.type
_entity_poly.pdbx_seq_one_letter_code
_entity_poly.pdbx_strand_id
1 'polypeptide(L)'
;MLRRSVVRWAAVGAVLGGQALMGRPSGARAAARNAPDGLVVTKVGDLTGPGITSRFGMEAADLGISARTPDGRLLFVFGDTFEEARVGGDGWRSPVALYARMLPGGEVAWTGAVGGRYARQLMEYRHDGPELTTVLPTDVITIGADMYLHVAVHQGFGNVRWGEIWRSGDSGATWHPTDARFPGTLHGGCFQLLTWGLGDDGYVYAYSTGFQRDKPAILHRVPKDRITDPAAYQPWGRVGGTWAWGNPPTPVLHGRIGEMCLRPIADRWVLTWFDAGQYRIDALVLDTPVSAHGIPAAHRRTLIRGGTWSSEDDTHVAQLYGGYIIPGSTLDDLHLSVSQWNTAQGWPYRAMHFRIRGDLPS
;
A
#
# COMPACT_ATOMS: atom_id res chain seq x y z
N MET A 1 11.03 33.53 -20.14
CA MET A 1 11.24 32.17 -20.70
C MET A 1 11.53 31.21 -19.55
N LEU A 2 10.50 30.57 -19.01
CA LEU A 2 10.67 29.58 -17.93
C LEU A 2 11.20 28.27 -18.52
N ARG A 3 12.39 27.86 -18.10
CA ARG A 3 12.93 26.52 -18.38
C ARG A 3 12.03 25.50 -17.67
N ARG A 4 11.26 24.73 -18.44
CA ARG A 4 10.63 23.48 -17.98
C ARG A 4 11.76 22.52 -17.61
N SER A 5 12.02 22.37 -16.31
CA SER A 5 12.88 21.31 -15.80
C SER A 5 12.16 19.97 -16.04
N VAL A 6 12.65 19.20 -17.02
CA VAL A 6 12.24 17.81 -17.21
C VAL A 6 12.76 17.03 -16.02
N VAL A 7 11.87 16.69 -15.08
CA VAL A 7 12.17 15.75 -14.01
C VAL A 7 12.39 14.38 -14.66
N ARG A 8 13.62 13.88 -14.58
CA ARG A 8 13.92 12.49 -14.91
C ARG A 8 13.37 11.63 -13.78
N TRP A 9 12.21 11.01 -14.02
CA TRP A 9 11.76 9.85 -13.25
C TRP A 9 12.78 8.73 -13.48
N ALA A 10 13.81 8.67 -12.64
CA ALA A 10 14.74 7.56 -12.65
C ALA A 10 13.96 6.33 -12.17
N ALA A 11 13.57 5.48 -13.13
CA ALA A 11 12.96 4.21 -12.86
C ALA A 11 13.89 3.38 -11.96
N VAL A 12 13.46 3.09 -10.73
CA VAL A 12 13.95 1.91 -10.00
C VAL A 12 13.20 0.71 -10.58
N GLY A 13 13.50 0.39 -11.83
CA GLY A 13 12.95 -0.74 -12.57
C GLY A 13 14.03 -1.79 -12.77
N ALA A 14 13.78 -2.99 -12.25
CA ALA A 14 14.59 -4.16 -12.56
C ALA A 14 14.58 -4.41 -14.08
N VAL A 15 15.78 -4.53 -14.67
CA VAL A 15 15.99 -4.82 -16.09
C VAL A 15 15.76 -6.30 -16.35
N LEU A 16 14.75 -6.65 -17.16
CA LEU A 16 14.73 -7.90 -17.92
C LEU A 16 14.10 -7.64 -19.30
N GLY A 17 14.89 -7.86 -20.36
CA GLY A 17 14.51 -7.64 -21.75
C GLY A 17 13.76 -8.83 -22.37
N GLY A 18 12.90 -8.56 -23.35
CA GLY A 18 12.25 -9.57 -24.18
C GLY A 18 11.43 -8.93 -25.30
N GLN A 19 11.69 -9.34 -26.55
CA GLN A 19 11.10 -8.78 -27.78
C GLN A 19 9.62 -9.17 -27.97
N ALA A 20 8.88 -8.30 -28.66
CA ALA A 20 7.45 -8.40 -28.91
C ALA A 20 7.11 -9.07 -30.25
N LEU A 21 6.03 -9.85 -30.29
CA LEU A 21 5.24 -10.14 -31.48
C LEU A 21 3.76 -9.86 -31.17
N MET A 22 3.12 -9.08 -32.04
CA MET A 22 1.77 -8.53 -31.84
C MET A 22 0.67 -9.53 -32.22
N GLY A 23 -0.36 -9.61 -31.37
CA GLY A 23 -1.67 -10.18 -31.68
C GLY A 23 -2.74 -9.54 -30.79
N ARG A 24 -3.84 -9.05 -31.38
CA ARG A 24 -4.96 -8.36 -30.71
C ARG A 24 -5.84 -9.35 -29.93
N PRO A 25 -6.38 -9.02 -28.73
CA PRO A 25 -7.38 -9.87 -28.09
C PRO A 25 -8.82 -9.41 -28.39
N SER A 26 -9.66 -10.37 -28.76
CA SER A 26 -11.13 -10.27 -28.75
C SER A 26 -11.68 -10.69 -27.38
N GLY A 27 -12.66 -9.95 -26.87
CA GLY A 27 -13.22 -10.13 -25.54
C GLY A 27 -13.95 -11.45 -25.32
N ALA A 28 -13.56 -12.15 -24.25
CA ALA A 28 -14.36 -13.16 -23.56
C ALA A 28 -14.04 -13.04 -22.06
N ARG A 29 -15.07 -13.05 -21.20
CA ARG A 29 -14.90 -13.17 -19.75
C ARG A 29 -14.18 -14.50 -19.47
N ALA A 30 -12.94 -14.42 -19.00
CA ALA A 30 -12.14 -15.59 -18.66
C ALA A 30 -12.69 -16.26 -17.39
N ALA A 31 -12.79 -17.58 -17.40
CA ALA A 31 -13.10 -18.37 -16.22
C ALA A 31 -11.91 -18.31 -15.24
N ALA A 32 -12.22 -18.22 -13.93
CA ALA A 32 -11.23 -18.22 -12.86
C ALA A 32 -10.28 -19.42 -13.00
N ARG A 33 -8.97 -19.18 -12.88
CA ARG A 33 -7.94 -20.23 -12.95
C ARG A 33 -7.33 -20.45 -11.57
N ASN A 34 -7.07 -21.71 -11.24
CA ASN A 34 -6.44 -22.10 -9.99
C ASN A 34 -4.99 -21.60 -9.97
N ALA A 35 -4.60 -20.87 -8.92
CA ALA A 35 -3.21 -20.65 -8.59
C ALA A 35 -2.57 -21.98 -8.11
N PRO A 36 -1.23 -22.15 -8.19
CA PRO A 36 -0.54 -23.40 -7.87
C PRO A 36 -0.79 -23.95 -6.45
N ASP A 37 -1.33 -23.14 -5.55
CA ASP A 37 -1.44 -23.42 -4.12
C ASP A 37 -2.91 -23.60 -3.65
N GLY A 38 -3.84 -23.87 -4.58
CA GLY A 38 -5.26 -24.09 -4.27
C GLY A 38 -6.09 -22.81 -4.09
N LEU A 39 -5.49 -21.64 -4.32
CA LEU A 39 -6.18 -20.35 -4.31
C LEU A 39 -6.89 -20.09 -5.65
N VAL A 40 -8.08 -19.52 -5.58
CA VAL A 40 -8.82 -18.98 -6.72
C VAL A 40 -8.66 -17.46 -6.71
N VAL A 41 -7.89 -16.94 -7.67
CA VAL A 41 -7.63 -15.50 -7.81
C VAL A 41 -8.47 -14.98 -8.97
N THR A 42 -9.09 -13.81 -8.78
CA THR A 42 -9.87 -13.15 -9.83
C THR A 42 -9.62 -11.65 -9.78
N LYS A 43 -9.30 -11.05 -10.93
CA LYS A 43 -9.33 -9.60 -11.07
C LYS A 43 -10.78 -9.15 -11.18
N VAL A 44 -11.30 -8.53 -10.12
CA VAL A 44 -12.67 -8.00 -10.09
C VAL A 44 -12.82 -6.85 -11.07
N GLY A 45 -11.82 -5.98 -11.14
CA GLY A 45 -11.77 -4.84 -12.05
C GLY A 45 -10.65 -3.87 -11.72
N ASP A 46 -10.54 -2.81 -12.52
CA ASP A 46 -9.71 -1.67 -12.16
C ASP A 46 -10.46 -0.80 -11.13
N LEU A 47 -9.73 -0.27 -10.14
CA LEU A 47 -10.26 0.64 -9.12
C LEU A 47 -10.18 2.10 -9.58
N THR A 48 -9.13 2.45 -10.31
CA THR A 48 -8.88 3.79 -10.84
C THR A 48 -8.63 3.74 -12.35
N GLY A 49 -8.87 4.86 -13.03
CA GLY A 49 -8.58 5.02 -14.45
C GLY A 49 -9.72 5.67 -15.26
N PRO A 50 -9.52 5.81 -16.58
CA PRO A 50 -10.51 6.36 -17.50
C PRO A 50 -11.87 5.67 -17.44
N GLY A 51 -12.91 6.50 -17.30
CA GLY A 51 -14.29 6.06 -17.14
C GLY A 51 -14.66 5.56 -15.74
N ILE A 52 -13.69 5.28 -14.87
CA ILE A 52 -13.92 4.73 -13.52
C ILE A 52 -13.91 5.87 -12.50
N THR A 53 -12.80 6.63 -12.48
CA THR A 53 -12.55 7.73 -11.53
C THR A 53 -12.40 9.09 -12.20
N SER A 54 -12.71 9.19 -13.50
CA SER A 54 -12.71 10.45 -14.27
C SER A 54 -13.51 11.57 -13.61
N ARG A 55 -14.68 11.25 -13.04
CA ARG A 55 -15.53 12.24 -12.37
C ARG A 55 -14.86 12.92 -11.18
N PHE A 56 -13.80 12.33 -10.62
CA PHE A 56 -13.02 12.87 -9.51
C PHE A 56 -11.71 13.51 -9.96
N GLY A 57 -11.43 13.56 -11.27
CA GLY A 57 -10.17 14.05 -11.84
C GLY A 57 -8.99 13.08 -11.64
N MET A 58 -9.27 11.78 -11.46
CA MET A 58 -8.23 10.77 -11.20
C MET A 58 -8.17 9.79 -12.39
N GLU A 59 -7.49 10.19 -13.46
CA GLU A 59 -7.28 9.33 -14.64
C GLU A 59 -6.10 8.38 -14.44
N ALA A 60 -5.10 8.80 -13.67
CA ALA A 60 -3.96 7.99 -13.29
C ALA A 60 -3.72 8.16 -11.79
N ALA A 61 -3.65 7.05 -11.05
CA ALA A 61 -3.49 7.05 -9.59
C ALA A 61 -2.99 5.70 -9.11
N ASP A 62 -2.10 5.69 -8.14
CA ASP A 62 -1.61 4.44 -7.53
C ASP A 62 -1.99 4.26 -6.06
N LEU A 63 -1.54 3.13 -5.51
CA LEU A 63 -1.83 2.65 -4.16
C LEU A 63 -3.29 2.21 -4.03
N GLY A 64 -4.10 2.89 -3.23
CA GLY A 64 -5.43 2.42 -2.83
C GLY A 64 -5.40 1.69 -1.48
N ILE A 65 -4.66 2.27 -0.53
CA ILE A 65 -4.64 1.83 0.87
C ILE A 65 -6.02 2.09 1.46
N SER A 66 -6.62 1.13 2.15
CA SER A 66 -7.98 1.31 2.66
C SER A 66 -8.16 1.00 4.14
N ALA A 67 -9.12 1.71 4.73
CA ALA A 67 -9.58 1.55 6.10
C ALA A 67 -11.08 1.83 6.19
N ARG A 68 -11.73 1.25 7.21
CA ARG A 68 -13.11 1.59 7.55
C ARG A 68 -13.12 2.86 8.38
N THR A 69 -13.82 3.87 7.92
CA THR A 69 -13.99 5.13 8.65
C THR A 69 -14.90 4.96 9.87
N PRO A 70 -14.84 5.85 10.88
CA PRO A 70 -15.73 5.85 12.03
C PRO A 70 -17.23 5.84 11.67
N ASP A 71 -17.64 6.47 10.56
CA ASP A 71 -19.04 6.45 10.09
C ASP A 71 -19.44 5.22 9.27
N GLY A 72 -18.52 4.26 9.12
CA GLY A 72 -18.79 2.95 8.49
C GLY A 72 -18.49 2.89 6.99
N ARG A 73 -18.23 4.03 6.32
CA ARG A 73 -17.77 4.03 4.92
C ARG A 73 -16.37 3.42 4.80
N LEU A 74 -16.01 2.97 3.61
CA LEU A 74 -14.62 2.68 3.26
C LEU A 74 -13.95 3.97 2.78
N LEU A 75 -12.73 4.22 3.25
CA LEU A 75 -11.83 5.24 2.68
C LEU A 75 -10.72 4.51 1.91
N PHE A 76 -10.43 4.97 0.70
CA PHE A 76 -9.26 4.57 -0.07
C PHE A 76 -8.35 5.78 -0.25
N VAL A 77 -7.09 5.66 0.15
CA VAL A 77 -6.05 6.68 0.03
C VAL A 77 -5.08 6.27 -1.07
N PHE A 78 -4.85 7.17 -2.02
CA PHE A 78 -4.01 6.99 -3.20
C PHE A 78 -2.80 7.92 -3.12
N GLY A 79 -1.73 7.52 -3.80
CA GLY A 79 -0.50 8.30 -3.91
C GLY A 79 -0.60 9.37 -4.97
N ASP A 80 0.48 9.53 -5.73
CA ASP A 80 0.53 10.47 -6.84
C ASP A 80 -0.63 10.21 -7.80
N THR A 81 -1.37 11.28 -8.10
CA THR A 81 -2.60 11.21 -8.90
C THR A 81 -2.63 12.35 -9.91
N PHE A 82 -3.10 12.04 -11.12
CA PHE A 82 -3.11 12.96 -12.27
C PHE A 82 -4.47 12.98 -12.98
N GLU A 83 -4.78 14.10 -13.63
CA GLU A 83 -6.01 14.30 -14.44
C GLU A 83 -5.90 13.71 -15.84
N GLU A 84 -4.73 13.21 -16.22
CA GLU A 84 -4.51 12.52 -17.49
C GLU A 84 -4.10 11.08 -17.23
N ALA A 85 -4.38 10.19 -18.19
CA ALA A 85 -4.02 8.78 -18.14
C ALA A 85 -2.51 8.56 -18.39
N ARG A 86 -1.67 9.23 -17.61
CA ARG A 86 -0.21 9.10 -17.59
C ARG A 86 0.37 9.72 -16.32
N VAL A 87 1.51 9.20 -15.86
CA VAL A 87 2.32 9.86 -14.83
C VAL A 87 2.88 11.19 -15.34
N GLY A 88 2.83 12.23 -14.50
CA GLY A 88 3.33 13.56 -14.82
C GLY A 88 2.39 14.39 -15.70
N GLY A 89 1.12 13.97 -15.85
CA GLY A 89 0.07 14.79 -16.44
C GLY A 89 -0.32 15.98 -15.56
N ASP A 90 -1.28 16.77 -16.04
CA ASP A 90 -1.81 17.90 -15.28
C ASP A 90 -2.54 17.47 -14.00
N GLY A 91 -2.66 18.42 -13.06
CA GLY A 91 -3.33 18.20 -11.79
C GLY A 91 -2.64 17.17 -10.91
N TRP A 92 -1.31 17.23 -10.77
CA TRP A 92 -0.63 16.36 -9.80
C TRP A 92 -1.09 16.68 -8.37
N ARG A 93 -1.63 15.66 -7.68
CA ARG A 93 -2.07 15.71 -6.28
C ARG A 93 -1.61 14.45 -5.54
N SER A 94 -1.14 14.58 -4.30
CA SER A 94 -0.91 13.44 -3.39
C SER A 94 -0.89 13.87 -1.92
N PRO A 95 -1.27 13.02 -0.97
CA PRO A 95 -2.22 11.93 -1.17
C PRO A 95 -3.59 12.49 -1.59
N VAL A 96 -4.41 11.65 -2.22
CA VAL A 96 -5.84 11.92 -2.46
C VAL A 96 -6.68 10.76 -1.92
N ALA A 97 -7.96 10.98 -1.60
CA ALA A 97 -8.80 9.90 -1.11
C ALA A 97 -10.22 9.90 -1.68
N LEU A 98 -10.76 8.69 -1.81
CA LEU A 98 -12.13 8.41 -2.22
C LEU A 98 -12.87 7.64 -1.12
N TYR A 99 -14.17 7.93 -0.99
CA TYR A 99 -15.08 7.15 -0.19
C TYR A 99 -15.72 6.05 -1.04
N ALA A 100 -15.92 4.88 -0.45
CA ALA A 100 -16.53 3.74 -1.10
C ALA A 100 -17.42 2.94 -0.15
N ARG A 101 -18.16 2.01 -0.75
CA ARG A 101 -18.79 0.87 -0.07
C ARG A 101 -18.47 -0.40 -0.85
N MET A 102 -18.53 -1.53 -0.16
CA MET A 102 -18.48 -2.84 -0.82
C MET A 102 -19.91 -3.27 -1.18
N LEU A 103 -20.11 -3.69 -2.42
CA LEU A 103 -21.37 -4.27 -2.89
C LEU A 103 -21.47 -5.74 -2.43
N PRO A 104 -22.68 -6.35 -2.44
CA PRO A 104 -22.85 -7.74 -2.03
C PRO A 104 -22.03 -8.76 -2.84
N GLY A 105 -21.68 -8.46 -4.09
CA GLY A 105 -20.81 -9.30 -4.92
C GLY A 105 -19.31 -9.19 -4.56
N GLY A 106 -18.98 -8.29 -3.63
CA GLY A 106 -17.63 -7.99 -3.19
C GLY A 106 -16.97 -6.85 -3.98
N GLU A 107 -17.63 -6.24 -4.95
CA GLU A 107 -17.07 -5.13 -5.73
C GLU A 107 -17.03 -3.81 -4.95
N VAL A 108 -15.98 -3.01 -5.17
CA VAL A 108 -15.89 -1.66 -4.61
C VAL A 108 -16.70 -0.68 -5.46
N ALA A 109 -17.59 0.07 -4.82
CA ALA A 109 -18.35 1.15 -5.45
C ALA A 109 -18.01 2.51 -4.83
N TRP A 110 -17.47 3.42 -5.65
CA TRP A 110 -17.14 4.78 -5.26
C TRP A 110 -18.39 5.61 -4.93
N THR A 111 -18.43 6.18 -3.73
CA THR A 111 -19.56 6.98 -3.21
C THR A 111 -19.27 8.47 -3.15
N GLY A 112 -18.00 8.87 -3.18
CA GLY A 112 -17.61 10.28 -3.20
C GLY A 112 -16.09 10.47 -3.13
N ALA A 113 -15.63 11.70 -3.19
CA ALA A 113 -14.23 12.06 -2.99
C ALA A 113 -14.05 12.95 -1.75
N VAL A 114 -12.89 12.87 -1.11
CA VAL A 114 -12.46 13.92 -0.20
C VAL A 114 -12.18 15.18 -1.05
N GLY A 115 -12.85 16.29 -0.72
CA GLY A 115 -12.89 17.49 -1.56
C GLY A 115 -14.17 17.66 -2.39
N GLY A 116 -15.15 16.75 -2.28
CA GLY A 116 -16.48 16.87 -2.86
C GLY A 116 -16.58 16.26 -4.26
N ARG A 117 -16.83 17.08 -5.28
CA ARG A 117 -16.96 16.60 -6.67
C ARG A 117 -15.62 16.16 -7.29
N TYR A 118 -14.52 16.64 -6.74
CA TYR A 118 -13.17 16.43 -7.24
C TYR A 118 -12.27 15.98 -6.09
N ALA A 119 -11.41 14.99 -6.35
CA ALA A 119 -10.51 14.47 -5.33
C ALA A 119 -9.37 15.45 -5.09
N ARG A 120 -9.48 16.22 -4.00
CA ARG A 120 -8.47 17.20 -3.61
C ARG A 120 -7.31 16.51 -2.89
N GLN A 121 -6.16 17.15 -2.97
CA GLN A 121 -5.01 16.80 -2.13
C GLN A 121 -5.42 16.89 -0.66
N LEU A 122 -5.08 15.88 0.14
CA LEU A 122 -5.52 15.80 1.54
C LEU A 122 -4.92 16.92 2.40
N MET A 123 -3.69 17.34 2.11
CA MET A 123 -3.07 18.53 2.67
C MET A 123 -2.40 19.35 1.58
N GLU A 124 -2.51 20.67 1.65
CA GLU A 124 -1.91 21.55 0.66
C GLU A 124 -0.37 21.60 0.79
N TYR A 125 0.31 21.31 -0.32
CA TYR A 125 1.74 21.55 -0.50
C TYR A 125 2.03 21.66 -1.99
N ARG A 126 3.20 22.21 -2.34
CA ARG A 126 3.63 22.32 -3.74
C ARG A 126 4.47 21.10 -4.15
N HIS A 127 4.01 20.39 -5.18
CA HIS A 127 4.82 19.36 -5.84
C HIS A 127 6.06 19.96 -6.53
N ASP A 128 7.15 19.18 -6.57
CA ASP A 128 8.48 19.62 -7.05
C ASP A 128 8.94 20.95 -6.41
N GLY A 129 8.63 21.11 -5.13
CA GLY A 129 9.10 22.23 -4.34
C GLY A 129 10.57 22.10 -3.92
N PRO A 130 11.16 23.18 -3.40
CA PRO A 130 12.51 23.15 -2.84
C PRO A 130 12.60 22.33 -1.54
N GLU A 131 11.48 22.20 -0.80
CA GLU A 131 11.45 21.51 0.51
C GLU A 131 11.03 20.05 0.41
N LEU A 132 10.05 19.76 -0.45
CA LEU A 132 9.56 18.42 -0.76
C LEU A 132 9.12 18.37 -2.23
N THR A 133 9.20 17.17 -2.82
CA THR A 133 8.70 16.82 -4.16
C THR A 133 7.29 16.25 -4.09
N THR A 134 7.04 15.30 -3.21
CA THR A 134 5.74 14.66 -3.01
C THR A 134 5.66 14.02 -1.63
N VAL A 135 4.44 13.73 -1.20
CA VAL A 135 4.10 13.03 0.03
C VAL A 135 3.28 11.79 -0.35
N LEU A 136 3.80 10.60 -0.04
CA LEU A 136 3.18 9.33 -0.42
C LEU A 136 2.59 8.63 0.81
N PRO A 137 1.31 8.23 0.79
CA PRO A 137 0.72 7.50 1.90
C PRO A 137 1.33 6.10 1.98
N THR A 138 1.55 5.58 3.20
CA THR A 138 2.04 4.21 3.37
C THR A 138 1.00 3.30 4.01
N ASP A 139 0.27 3.78 5.01
CA ASP A 139 -0.90 3.08 5.56
C ASP A 139 -1.84 4.01 6.36
N VAL A 140 -3.12 3.62 6.49
CA VAL A 140 -4.16 4.32 7.26
C VAL A 140 -4.83 3.37 8.27
N ILE A 141 -5.12 3.86 9.47
CA ILE A 141 -5.81 3.12 10.54
C ILE A 141 -6.88 3.98 11.20
N THR A 142 -7.94 3.33 11.67
CA THR A 142 -8.98 3.97 12.47
C THR A 142 -8.86 3.48 13.92
N ILE A 143 -8.80 4.40 14.87
CA ILE A 143 -8.73 4.10 16.31
C ILE A 143 -9.80 4.95 17.00
N GLY A 144 -10.87 4.30 17.45
CA GLY A 144 -12.03 5.01 18.01
C GLY A 144 -12.68 5.93 16.97
N ALA A 145 -12.78 7.21 17.29
CA ALA A 145 -13.37 8.23 16.41
C ALA A 145 -12.36 8.87 15.44
N ASP A 146 -11.07 8.55 15.58
CA ASP A 146 -10.00 9.17 14.81
C ASP A 146 -9.45 8.22 13.75
N MET A 147 -9.01 8.80 12.64
CA MET A 147 -8.18 8.13 11.65
C MET A 147 -6.77 8.71 11.67
N TYR A 148 -5.78 7.85 11.48
CA TYR A 148 -4.37 8.21 11.37
C TYR A 148 -3.82 7.72 10.05
N LEU A 149 -3.03 8.54 9.38
CA LEU A 149 -2.40 8.25 8.10
C LEU A 149 -0.90 8.45 8.24
N HIS A 150 -0.11 7.40 8.06
CA HIS A 150 1.34 7.54 7.94
C HIS A 150 1.68 7.87 6.49
N VAL A 151 2.53 8.87 6.29
CA VAL A 151 3.02 9.30 4.98
C VAL A 151 4.55 9.37 4.97
N ALA A 152 5.16 9.11 3.83
CA ALA A 152 6.56 9.36 3.56
C ALA A 152 6.71 10.66 2.76
N VAL A 153 7.55 11.58 3.24
CA VAL A 153 7.83 12.84 2.55
C VAL A 153 9.14 12.72 1.76
N HIS A 154 9.04 12.98 0.46
CA HIS A 154 10.13 12.81 -0.49
C HIS A 154 10.71 14.16 -0.94
N GLN A 155 12.02 14.22 -1.16
CA GLN A 155 12.67 15.28 -1.94
C GLN A 155 13.47 14.65 -3.06
N GLY A 156 12.90 14.65 -4.25
CA GLY A 156 13.22 13.69 -5.30
C GLY A 156 12.59 12.32 -5.02
N PHE A 157 12.08 11.68 -6.07
CA PHE A 157 11.47 10.36 -5.96
C PHE A 157 12.47 9.33 -5.39
N GLY A 158 12.02 8.54 -4.41
CA GLY A 158 12.87 7.56 -3.72
C GLY A 158 13.78 8.09 -2.61
N ASN A 159 13.94 9.41 -2.46
CA ASN A 159 14.70 10.00 -1.35
C ASN A 159 13.75 10.48 -0.24
N VAL A 160 13.51 9.59 0.73
CA VAL A 160 12.64 9.87 1.88
C VAL A 160 13.39 10.75 2.88
N ARG A 161 12.91 11.98 3.10
CA ARG A 161 13.49 12.88 4.09
C ARG A 161 13.02 12.53 5.50
N TRP A 162 11.74 12.24 5.65
CA TRP A 162 11.12 11.77 6.89
C TRP A 162 9.77 11.09 6.59
N GLY A 163 9.30 10.29 7.54
CA GLY A 163 7.90 9.92 7.65
C GLY A 163 7.19 10.80 8.69
N GLU A 164 5.89 10.96 8.58
CA GLU A 164 5.06 11.66 9.57
C GLU A 164 3.65 11.07 9.63
N ILE A 165 2.91 11.40 10.69
CA ILE A 165 1.54 10.93 10.89
C ILE A 165 0.59 12.12 10.81
N TRP A 166 -0.46 11.98 10.01
CA TRP A 166 -1.60 12.90 9.97
C TRP A 166 -2.79 12.30 10.70
N ARG A 167 -3.64 13.16 11.26
CA ARG A 167 -4.87 12.78 11.97
C ARG A 167 -6.08 13.40 11.27
N SER A 168 -7.17 12.64 11.23
CA SER A 168 -8.51 13.10 10.87
C SER A 168 -9.48 12.73 11.99
N GLY A 169 -10.24 13.72 12.47
CA GLY A 169 -11.30 13.53 13.47
C GLY A 169 -12.72 13.48 12.87
N ASP A 170 -12.83 13.44 11.53
CA ASP A 170 -14.09 13.61 10.80
C ASP A 170 -14.27 12.58 9.68
N SER A 171 -13.89 11.33 9.96
CA SER A 171 -13.98 10.22 9.01
C SER A 171 -13.22 10.48 7.70
N GLY A 172 -12.01 11.02 7.82
CA GLY A 172 -11.08 11.21 6.70
C GLY A 172 -11.39 12.41 5.81
N ALA A 173 -12.29 13.31 6.21
CA ALA A 173 -12.69 14.47 5.39
C ALA A 173 -11.67 15.61 5.47
N THR A 174 -11.06 15.82 6.64
CA THR A 174 -9.97 16.77 6.87
C THR A 174 -8.79 16.09 7.57
N TRP A 175 -7.57 16.51 7.22
CA TRP A 175 -6.33 15.92 7.73
C TRP A 175 -5.39 17.01 8.22
N HIS A 176 -4.75 16.75 9.36
CA HIS A 176 -3.78 17.64 9.96
C HIS A 176 -2.53 16.88 10.38
N PRO A 177 -1.32 17.45 10.21
CA PRO A 177 -0.11 16.81 10.70
C PRO A 177 -0.14 16.75 12.23
N THR A 178 0.46 15.70 12.78
CA THR A 178 0.71 15.56 14.22
C THR A 178 2.18 15.87 14.52
N ASP A 179 2.57 15.82 15.80
CA ASP A 179 3.98 15.98 16.19
C ASP A 179 4.84 14.75 15.86
N ALA A 180 4.25 13.65 15.41
CA ALA A 180 4.99 12.46 15.05
C ALA A 180 5.76 12.63 13.74
N ARG A 181 7.09 12.67 13.86
CA ARG A 181 8.03 12.75 12.75
C ARG A 181 9.17 11.75 12.93
N PHE A 182 9.43 10.97 11.88
CA PHE A 182 10.43 9.91 11.86
C PHE A 182 11.50 10.24 10.80
N PRO A 183 12.77 10.46 11.17
CA PRO A 183 13.82 10.72 10.19
C PRO A 183 13.89 9.61 9.14
N GLY A 184 14.08 9.96 7.86
CA GLY A 184 14.16 8.96 6.78
C GLY A 184 15.35 8.00 6.94
N THR A 185 16.32 8.32 7.79
CA THR A 185 17.48 7.49 8.16
C THR A 185 17.24 6.61 9.39
N LEU A 186 16.10 6.74 10.06
CA LEU A 186 15.78 6.00 11.28
C LEU A 186 15.91 4.49 11.05
N HIS A 187 16.60 3.81 11.98
CA HIS A 187 16.91 2.38 11.90
C HIS A 187 17.60 1.97 10.59
N GLY A 188 18.51 2.80 10.07
CA GLY A 188 19.17 2.54 8.79
C GLY A 188 18.25 2.72 7.58
N GLY A 189 17.18 3.50 7.74
CA GLY A 189 16.17 3.72 6.71
C GLY A 189 15.10 2.64 6.61
N CYS A 190 14.95 1.80 7.64
CA CYS A 190 13.91 0.77 7.72
C CYS A 190 12.56 1.28 8.25
N PHE A 191 12.38 2.59 8.42
CA PHE A 191 11.13 3.21 8.91
C PHE A 191 10.58 4.22 7.88
N GLN A 192 10.61 3.87 6.60
CA GLN A 192 10.18 4.74 5.50
C GLN A 192 8.82 4.33 4.92
N LEU A 193 8.59 3.03 4.75
CA LEU A 193 7.28 2.44 4.45
C LEU A 193 6.80 1.75 5.71
N LEU A 194 5.55 1.99 6.10
CA LEU A 194 4.96 1.45 7.31
C LEU A 194 3.56 0.90 7.02
N THR A 195 3.22 -0.22 7.66
CA THR A 195 1.85 -0.70 7.83
C THR A 195 1.56 -0.99 9.30
N TRP A 196 0.29 -0.91 9.70
CA TRP A 196 -0.12 -1.09 11.08
C TRP A 196 -1.45 -1.82 11.26
N GLY A 197 -1.65 -2.37 12.46
CA GLY A 197 -2.94 -2.84 12.92
C GLY A 197 -3.08 -2.73 14.43
N LEU A 198 -4.31 -2.50 14.89
CA LEU A 198 -4.64 -2.34 16.31
C LEU A 198 -4.95 -3.71 16.92
N GLY A 199 -4.19 -4.08 17.94
CA GLY A 199 -4.44 -5.28 18.76
C GLY A 199 -5.54 -5.06 19.79
N ASP A 200 -6.11 -6.17 20.25
CA ASP A 200 -7.07 -6.22 21.35
C ASP A 200 -6.42 -5.89 22.71
N ASP A 201 -5.11 -6.04 22.81
CA ASP A 201 -4.27 -5.66 23.96
C ASP A 201 -4.02 -4.15 24.09
N GLY A 202 -4.56 -3.34 23.17
CA GLY A 202 -4.44 -1.88 23.19
C GLY A 202 -3.16 -1.34 22.56
N TYR A 203 -2.32 -2.19 21.96
CA TYR A 203 -1.17 -1.76 21.19
C TYR A 203 -1.48 -1.69 19.69
N VAL A 204 -0.89 -0.70 19.02
CA VAL A 204 -0.77 -0.66 17.57
C VAL A 204 0.57 -1.28 17.21
N TYR A 205 0.54 -2.30 16.36
CA TYR A 205 1.73 -2.95 15.84
C TYR A 205 2.06 -2.38 14.48
N ALA A 206 3.32 -2.00 14.26
CA ALA A 206 3.78 -1.37 13.03
C ALA A 206 4.94 -2.16 12.42
N TYR A 207 4.71 -2.73 11.24
CA TYR A 207 5.78 -3.25 10.39
C TYR A 207 6.33 -2.12 9.54
N SER A 208 7.65 -2.01 9.43
CA SER A 208 8.27 -0.99 8.60
C SER A 208 9.48 -1.50 7.80
N THR A 209 9.72 -0.90 6.63
CA THR A 209 10.86 -1.18 5.74
C THR A 209 11.34 0.10 5.05
N GLY A 210 12.34 -0.03 4.17
CA GLY A 210 12.83 1.05 3.30
C GLY A 210 12.00 1.22 2.03
N PHE A 211 11.82 2.47 1.59
CA PHE A 211 11.06 2.78 0.38
C PHE A 211 11.66 2.17 -0.89
N GLN A 212 12.98 2.00 -0.93
CA GLN A 212 13.71 1.50 -2.10
C GLN A 212 13.54 -0.01 -2.30
N ARG A 213 12.81 -0.69 -1.40
CA ARG A 213 12.54 -2.14 -1.43
C ARG A 213 13.82 -2.98 -1.40
N ASP A 214 14.85 -2.47 -0.73
CA ASP A 214 16.19 -3.04 -0.59
C ASP A 214 16.53 -3.43 0.86
N LYS A 215 15.54 -3.34 1.75
CA LYS A 215 15.67 -3.61 3.19
C LYS A 215 14.69 -4.70 3.65
N PRO A 216 15.03 -5.41 4.74
CA PRO A 216 14.07 -6.28 5.41
C PRO A 216 13.01 -5.45 6.16
N ALA A 217 11.96 -6.12 6.65
CA ALA A 217 11.00 -5.50 7.56
C ALA A 217 11.44 -5.64 9.03
N ILE A 218 11.21 -4.58 9.81
CA ILE A 218 11.32 -4.55 11.27
C ILE A 218 9.93 -4.31 11.88
N LEU A 219 9.80 -4.52 13.19
CA LEU A 219 8.53 -4.42 13.91
C LEU A 219 8.67 -3.50 15.13
N HIS A 220 7.66 -2.65 15.33
CA HIS A 220 7.45 -1.86 16.52
C HIS A 220 6.04 -2.07 17.07
N ARG A 221 5.85 -1.70 18.34
CA ARG A 221 4.51 -1.47 18.90
C ARG A 221 4.45 -0.11 19.59
N VAL A 222 3.26 0.47 19.69
CA VAL A 222 3.00 1.72 20.41
C VAL A 222 1.64 1.64 21.10
N PRO A 223 1.47 2.11 22.35
CA PRO A 223 0.14 2.23 22.94
C PRO A 223 -0.77 3.05 22.02
N LYS A 224 -2.02 2.62 21.80
CA LYS A 224 -2.92 3.26 20.81
C LYS A 224 -3.16 4.76 21.07
N ASP A 225 -3.14 5.17 22.32
CA ASP A 225 -3.30 6.56 22.80
C ASP A 225 -2.00 7.39 22.69
N ARG A 226 -0.89 6.75 22.31
CA ARG A 226 0.43 7.35 22.10
C ARG A 226 0.92 7.20 20.66
N ILE A 227 0.05 6.86 19.70
CA ILE A 227 0.44 6.64 18.29
C ILE A 227 1.11 7.86 17.65
N THR A 228 0.83 9.06 18.13
CA THR A 228 1.43 10.31 17.64
C THR A 228 2.68 10.74 18.44
N ASP A 229 3.21 9.89 19.32
CA ASP A 229 4.44 10.13 20.06
C ASP A 229 5.55 9.19 19.55
N PRO A 230 6.53 9.68 18.76
CA PRO A 230 7.63 8.86 18.27
C PRO A 230 8.44 8.17 19.38
N ALA A 231 8.53 8.75 20.58
CA ALA A 231 9.29 8.17 21.69
C ALA A 231 8.58 6.97 22.33
N ALA A 232 7.28 6.79 22.10
CA ALA A 232 6.50 5.68 22.62
C ALA A 232 6.62 4.39 21.79
N TYR A 233 7.24 4.45 20.61
CA TYR A 233 7.42 3.29 19.74
C TYR A 233 8.50 2.35 20.30
N GLN A 234 8.08 1.16 20.70
CA GLN A 234 8.95 0.11 21.22
C GLN A 234 9.36 -0.83 20.09
N PRO A 235 10.64 -0.90 19.70
CA PRO A 235 11.11 -1.86 18.72
C PRO A 235 11.05 -3.30 19.25
N TRP A 236 10.79 -4.26 18.36
CA TRP A 236 10.99 -5.69 18.61
C TRP A 236 12.39 -6.08 18.13
N GLY A 237 13.19 -6.65 19.03
CA GLY A 237 14.59 -6.92 18.72
C GLY A 237 15.18 -8.06 19.52
N ARG A 238 16.32 -8.59 19.04
CA ARG A 238 17.02 -9.72 19.65
C ARG A 238 18.39 -9.31 20.18
N VAL A 239 18.60 -9.46 21.49
CA VAL A 239 19.90 -9.23 22.16
C VAL A 239 20.26 -10.48 22.96
N GLY A 240 21.50 -10.94 22.83
CA GLY A 240 21.96 -12.14 23.57
C GLY A 240 21.11 -13.39 23.29
N GLY A 241 20.54 -13.51 22.07
CA GLY A 241 19.68 -14.62 21.69
C GLY A 241 18.22 -14.52 22.14
N THR A 242 17.85 -13.50 22.93
CA THR A 242 16.49 -13.32 23.48
C THR A 242 15.77 -12.16 22.79
N TRP A 243 14.52 -12.40 22.39
CA TRP A 243 13.66 -11.37 21.83
C TRP A 243 12.91 -10.61 22.92
N ALA A 244 12.86 -9.28 22.80
CA ALA A 244 12.10 -8.44 23.71
C ALA A 244 11.71 -7.11 23.04
N TRP A 245 10.65 -6.49 23.56
CA TRP A 245 10.30 -5.10 23.25
C TRP A 245 11.32 -4.16 23.89
N GLY A 246 11.70 -3.10 23.18
CA GLY A 246 12.70 -2.13 23.61
C GLY A 246 14.14 -2.48 23.23
N ASN A 247 14.40 -3.71 22.76
CA ASN A 247 15.69 -4.06 22.16
C ASN A 247 15.89 -3.34 20.83
N PRO A 248 17.14 -3.05 20.40
CA PRO A 248 17.40 -2.53 19.06
C PRO A 248 16.71 -3.37 17.98
N PRO A 249 16.01 -2.75 17.01
CA PRO A 249 15.18 -3.48 16.07
C PRO A 249 16.01 -4.50 15.29
N THR A 250 15.49 -5.73 15.24
CA THR A 250 16.09 -6.83 14.48
C THR A 250 15.13 -7.21 13.36
N PRO A 251 15.60 -7.52 12.13
CA PRO A 251 14.75 -7.97 11.04
C PRO A 251 13.80 -9.10 11.48
N VAL A 252 12.50 -8.92 11.21
CA VAL A 252 11.45 -9.92 11.48
C VAL A 252 10.94 -10.55 10.19
N LEU A 253 11.12 -9.88 9.05
CA LEU A 253 10.80 -10.43 7.73
C LEU A 253 11.96 -10.14 6.78
N HIS A 254 12.67 -11.19 6.39
CA HIS A 254 13.81 -11.09 5.47
C HIS A 254 13.36 -11.10 4.01
N GLY A 255 14.09 -10.34 3.19
CA GLY A 255 13.87 -10.23 1.76
C GLY A 255 14.00 -8.79 1.27
N ARG A 256 13.50 -8.56 0.06
CA ARG A 256 13.38 -7.23 -0.56
C ARG A 256 11.93 -6.79 -0.41
N ILE A 257 11.61 -6.20 0.75
CA ILE A 257 10.23 -5.94 1.16
C ILE A 257 9.80 -4.56 0.68
N GLY A 258 8.71 -4.50 -0.09
CA GLY A 258 8.07 -3.27 -0.53
C GLY A 258 6.86 -2.89 0.32
N GLU A 259 5.85 -2.35 -0.33
CA GLU A 259 4.59 -1.93 0.28
C GLU A 259 3.94 -3.10 1.04
N MET A 260 3.41 -2.83 2.23
CA MET A 260 2.86 -3.84 3.15
C MET A 260 1.44 -3.47 3.58
N CYS A 261 0.67 -4.46 4.04
CA CYS A 261 -0.61 -4.27 4.72
C CYS A 261 -0.79 -5.31 5.83
N LEU A 262 -0.79 -4.87 7.08
CA LEU A 262 -1.10 -5.66 8.27
C LEU A 262 -2.54 -5.39 8.69
N ARG A 263 -3.38 -6.42 8.81
CA ARG A 263 -4.73 -6.28 9.35
C ARG A 263 -5.04 -7.42 10.32
N PRO A 264 -5.63 -7.14 11.50
CA PRO A 264 -6.32 -8.17 12.24
C PRO A 264 -7.57 -8.61 11.45
N ILE A 265 -7.74 -9.92 11.26
CA ILE A 265 -8.89 -10.54 10.59
C ILE A 265 -9.32 -11.73 11.44
N ALA A 266 -10.53 -11.67 11.98
CA ALA A 266 -11.03 -12.61 12.97
C ALA A 266 -10.06 -12.72 14.17
N ASP A 267 -9.60 -13.93 14.51
CA ASP A 267 -8.68 -14.24 15.60
C ASP A 267 -7.22 -14.40 15.11
N ARG A 268 -6.90 -13.85 13.93
CA ARG A 268 -5.56 -13.89 13.32
C ARG A 268 -5.14 -12.51 12.82
N TRP A 269 -3.87 -12.42 12.46
CA TRP A 269 -3.30 -11.28 11.76
C TRP A 269 -2.89 -11.68 10.35
N VAL A 270 -3.25 -10.89 9.36
CA VAL A 270 -2.83 -11.09 7.98
C VAL A 270 -1.87 -9.99 7.59
N LEU A 271 -0.66 -10.37 7.17
CA LEU A 271 0.33 -9.48 6.60
C LEU A 271 0.47 -9.79 5.11
N THR A 272 0.13 -8.84 4.25
CA THR A 272 0.48 -8.89 2.82
C THR A 272 1.62 -7.93 2.53
N TRP A 273 2.43 -8.25 1.53
CA TRP A 273 3.46 -7.33 1.05
C TRP A 273 3.86 -7.61 -0.39
N PHE A 274 4.41 -6.58 -1.04
CA PHE A 274 5.13 -6.74 -2.29
C PHE A 274 6.54 -7.28 -2.02
N ASP A 275 6.79 -8.55 -2.36
CA ASP A 275 8.12 -9.16 -2.37
C ASP A 275 8.81 -8.77 -3.70
N ALA A 276 9.60 -7.70 -3.66
CA ALA A 276 10.34 -7.23 -4.81
C ALA A 276 11.46 -8.20 -5.24
N GLY A 277 11.88 -9.11 -4.36
CA GLY A 277 12.94 -10.08 -4.65
C GLY A 277 12.44 -11.29 -5.41
N GLN A 278 11.17 -11.66 -5.21
CA GLN A 278 10.49 -12.73 -5.95
C GLN A 278 9.47 -12.20 -6.96
N TYR A 279 9.32 -10.88 -7.05
CA TYR A 279 8.39 -10.17 -7.92
C TYR A 279 6.96 -10.70 -7.79
N ARG A 280 6.39 -10.60 -6.60
CA ARG A 280 5.04 -11.11 -6.27
C ARG A 280 4.46 -10.41 -5.05
N ILE A 281 3.15 -10.49 -4.86
CA ILE A 281 2.49 -10.19 -3.57
C ILE A 281 2.34 -11.49 -2.80
N ASP A 282 2.92 -11.53 -1.61
CA ASP A 282 2.81 -12.64 -0.68
C ASP A 282 1.92 -12.26 0.51
N ALA A 283 1.38 -13.28 1.18
CA ALA A 283 0.69 -13.20 2.46
C ALA A 283 1.34 -14.10 3.51
N LEU A 284 1.16 -13.70 4.77
CA LEU A 284 1.31 -14.52 5.95
C LEU A 284 0.06 -14.37 6.82
N VAL A 285 -0.44 -15.48 7.34
CA VAL A 285 -1.37 -15.51 8.47
C VAL A 285 -0.53 -15.75 9.73
N LEU A 286 -0.77 -14.95 10.77
CA LEU A 286 0.01 -14.95 12.00
C LEU A 286 -0.94 -15.06 13.20
N ASP A 287 -0.55 -15.86 14.20
CA ASP A 287 -1.24 -15.85 15.49
C ASP A 287 -1.10 -14.51 16.21
N THR A 288 0.09 -13.91 16.14
CA THR A 288 0.38 -12.58 16.69
C THR A 288 1.27 -11.79 15.74
N PRO A 289 1.31 -10.46 15.84
CA PRO A 289 2.19 -9.65 15.01
C PRO A 289 3.67 -10.00 15.21
N VAL A 290 4.10 -10.55 16.35
CA VAL A 290 5.51 -10.92 16.53
C VAL A 290 5.88 -12.23 15.82
N SER A 291 4.91 -13.10 15.50
CA SER A 291 5.18 -14.46 15.01
C SER A 291 5.95 -14.51 13.69
N ALA A 292 5.94 -13.45 12.86
CA ALA A 292 6.59 -13.45 11.54
C ALA A 292 8.09 -13.80 11.56
N HIS A 293 8.84 -13.42 12.61
CA HIS A 293 10.27 -13.72 12.69
C HIS A 293 10.60 -15.21 12.87
N GLY A 294 9.61 -16.04 13.23
CA GLY A 294 9.75 -17.48 13.40
C GLY A 294 9.19 -18.30 12.24
N ILE A 295 8.50 -17.67 11.27
CA ILE A 295 7.76 -18.41 10.25
C ILE A 295 8.68 -18.81 9.07
N PRO A 296 8.78 -20.11 8.73
CA PRO A 296 9.52 -20.57 7.56
C PRO A 296 8.92 -20.02 6.26
N ALA A 297 9.78 -19.73 5.27
CA ALA A 297 9.34 -19.21 3.97
C ALA A 297 8.27 -20.07 3.27
N ALA A 298 8.21 -21.37 3.55
CA ALA A 298 7.20 -22.31 3.03
C ALA A 298 5.75 -22.01 3.49
N HIS A 299 5.57 -21.22 4.55
CA HIS A 299 4.26 -20.78 5.02
C HIS A 299 3.79 -19.48 4.35
N ARG A 300 4.69 -18.79 3.64
CA ARG A 300 4.29 -17.66 2.79
C ARG A 300 3.39 -18.17 1.67
N ARG A 301 2.32 -17.43 1.37
CA ARG A 301 1.43 -17.74 0.25
C ARG A 301 1.51 -16.67 -0.80
N THR A 302 1.79 -17.06 -2.04
CA THR A 302 1.81 -16.12 -3.15
C THR A 302 0.39 -15.91 -3.65
N LEU A 303 -0.10 -14.68 -3.48
CA LEU A 303 -1.44 -14.28 -3.89
C LEU A 303 -1.47 -13.90 -5.37
N ILE A 304 -0.51 -13.07 -5.80
CA ILE A 304 -0.42 -12.55 -7.16
C ILE A 304 1.04 -12.53 -7.58
N ARG A 305 1.35 -13.03 -8.78
CA ARG A 305 2.70 -13.04 -9.33
C ARG A 305 2.93 -11.86 -10.25
N GLY A 306 4.19 -11.47 -10.35
CA GLY A 306 4.66 -10.60 -11.40
C GLY A 306 4.67 -11.30 -12.75
N GLY A 307 4.16 -10.60 -13.75
CA GLY A 307 4.16 -11.02 -15.15
C GLY A 307 4.87 -10.01 -16.04
N THR A 308 4.85 -10.31 -17.35
CA THR A 308 5.16 -9.31 -18.39
C THR A 308 3.85 -8.68 -18.87
N TRP A 309 3.95 -7.53 -19.55
CA TRP A 309 2.79 -6.85 -20.15
C TRP A 309 2.04 -7.72 -21.18
N SER A 310 2.69 -8.71 -21.77
CA SER A 310 2.07 -9.64 -22.73
C SER A 310 1.51 -10.91 -22.11
N SER A 311 1.73 -11.13 -20.81
CA SER A 311 1.36 -12.35 -20.10
C SER A 311 0.46 -12.08 -18.88
N GLU A 312 -0.26 -10.96 -18.88
CA GLU A 312 -1.14 -10.62 -17.78
C GLU A 312 -2.39 -11.52 -17.75
N ASP A 313 -2.77 -11.95 -16.55
CA ASP A 313 -4.00 -12.68 -16.28
C ASP A 313 -4.48 -12.40 -14.84
N ASP A 314 -5.47 -13.15 -14.36
CA ASP A 314 -6.00 -12.98 -13.00
C ASP A 314 -4.95 -13.23 -11.90
N THR A 315 -3.88 -13.95 -12.22
CA THR A 315 -2.81 -14.34 -11.29
C THR A 315 -1.46 -13.66 -11.57
N HIS A 316 -1.31 -13.00 -12.73
CA HIS A 316 -0.08 -12.38 -13.19
C HIS A 316 -0.32 -10.94 -13.60
N VAL A 317 0.40 -10.01 -12.96
CA VAL A 317 0.28 -8.57 -13.22
C VAL A 317 1.65 -8.00 -13.56
N ALA A 318 1.72 -7.21 -14.63
CA ALA A 318 2.97 -6.55 -15.00
C ALA A 318 3.23 -5.33 -14.09
N GLN A 319 4.48 -5.16 -13.66
CA GLN A 319 4.98 -4.11 -12.77
C GLN A 319 4.04 -3.82 -11.59
N LEU A 320 3.54 -4.89 -10.94
CA LEU A 320 2.71 -4.76 -9.76
C LEU A 320 3.47 -4.25 -8.54
N TYR A 321 2.74 -3.67 -7.60
CA TYR A 321 3.19 -3.35 -6.25
C TYR A 321 1.96 -3.10 -5.34
N GLY A 322 2.19 -2.83 -4.06
CA GLY A 322 1.08 -2.74 -3.10
C GLY A 322 0.59 -4.11 -2.65
N GLY A 323 -0.72 -4.32 -2.70
CA GLY A 323 -1.37 -5.51 -2.14
C GLY A 323 -2.07 -5.20 -0.83
N TYR A 324 -2.89 -4.15 -0.80
CA TYR A 324 -3.56 -3.65 0.40
C TYR A 324 -4.87 -4.39 0.66
N ILE A 325 -5.03 -4.95 1.85
CA ILE A 325 -6.26 -5.65 2.24
C ILE A 325 -7.41 -4.66 2.37
N ILE A 326 -8.50 -4.93 1.67
CA ILE A 326 -9.72 -4.13 1.68
C ILE A 326 -10.59 -4.55 2.89
N PRO A 327 -11.05 -3.62 3.74
CA PRO A 327 -11.90 -3.94 4.88
C PRO A 327 -13.19 -4.65 4.46
N GLY A 328 -13.48 -5.79 5.10
CA GLY A 328 -14.53 -6.73 4.69
C GLY A 328 -14.00 -8.08 4.22
N SER A 329 -12.69 -8.17 3.99
CA SER A 329 -11.98 -9.44 3.74
C SER A 329 -12.06 -10.40 4.93
N THR A 330 -12.09 -11.70 4.64
CA THR A 330 -11.96 -12.81 5.60
C THR A 330 -10.73 -13.66 5.28
N LEU A 331 -10.37 -14.62 6.14
CA LEU A 331 -9.21 -15.49 5.90
C LEU A 331 -9.34 -16.36 4.63
N ASP A 332 -10.56 -16.69 4.25
CA ASP A 332 -10.92 -17.51 3.09
C ASP A 332 -11.40 -16.71 1.86
N ASP A 333 -11.55 -15.39 2.00
CA ASP A 333 -12.00 -14.47 0.95
C ASP A 333 -11.34 -13.08 1.13
N LEU A 334 -10.11 -12.97 0.62
CA LEU A 334 -9.36 -11.73 0.63
C LEU A 334 -9.73 -10.84 -0.55
N HIS A 335 -9.95 -9.57 -0.29
CA HIS A 335 -10.05 -8.52 -1.29
C HIS A 335 -8.83 -7.61 -1.20
N LEU A 336 -8.11 -7.41 -2.30
CA LEU A 336 -6.90 -6.59 -2.35
C LEU A 336 -7.01 -5.43 -3.34
N SER A 337 -6.47 -4.28 -2.95
CA SER A 337 -6.07 -3.22 -3.88
C SER A 337 -4.61 -3.43 -4.30
N VAL A 338 -4.38 -3.57 -5.60
CA VAL A 338 -3.06 -3.85 -6.20
C VAL A 338 -2.73 -2.73 -7.18
N SER A 339 -1.57 -2.12 -7.03
CA SER A 339 -1.13 -1.05 -7.91
C SER A 339 -0.33 -1.60 -9.09
N GLN A 340 -0.38 -0.89 -10.20
CA GLN A 340 0.39 -1.20 -11.40
C GLN A 340 0.86 0.10 -12.06
N TRP A 341 2.13 0.11 -12.43
CA TRP A 341 2.74 1.25 -13.13
C TRP A 341 3.65 0.81 -14.26
N ASN A 342 3.32 1.19 -15.50
CA ASN A 342 4.25 1.11 -16.61
C ASN A 342 5.28 2.23 -16.56
N THR A 343 6.44 1.95 -15.97
CA THR A 343 7.50 2.95 -15.80
C THR A 343 8.13 3.38 -17.13
N ALA A 344 8.00 2.58 -18.20
CA ALA A 344 8.55 2.89 -19.51
C ALA A 344 7.64 3.80 -20.33
N GLN A 345 6.32 3.62 -20.23
CA GLN A 345 5.33 4.38 -21.00
C GLN A 345 4.61 5.45 -20.18
N GLY A 346 4.74 5.44 -18.85
CA GLY A 346 3.98 6.29 -17.94
C GLY A 346 2.51 5.87 -17.75
N TRP A 347 2.06 4.81 -18.44
CA TRP A 347 0.69 4.28 -18.41
C TRP A 347 0.66 2.78 -18.78
N PRO A 348 -0.15 1.93 -18.14
CA PRO A 348 -1.08 2.22 -17.04
C PRO A 348 -0.40 2.70 -15.76
N TYR A 349 -1.12 3.53 -15.01
CA TYR A 349 -0.78 3.93 -13.64
C TYR A 349 -2.08 3.93 -12.83
N ARG A 350 -2.37 2.79 -12.23
CA ARG A 350 -3.71 2.47 -11.69
C ARG A 350 -3.65 1.58 -10.45
N ALA A 351 -4.73 1.61 -9.68
CA ALA A 351 -5.07 0.60 -8.68
C ALA A 351 -6.11 -0.38 -9.25
N MET A 352 -6.05 -1.62 -8.82
CA MET A 352 -6.89 -2.74 -9.30
C MET A 352 -7.42 -3.54 -8.13
N HIS A 353 -8.61 -4.11 -8.28
CA HIS A 353 -9.25 -4.94 -7.28
C HIS A 353 -9.09 -6.42 -7.62
N PHE A 354 -8.48 -7.17 -6.71
CA PHE A 354 -8.42 -8.63 -6.75
C PHE A 354 -9.23 -9.24 -5.63
N ARG A 355 -9.87 -10.38 -5.92
CA ARG A 355 -10.49 -11.26 -4.94
C ARG A 355 -9.76 -12.60 -4.95
N ILE A 356 -9.34 -13.06 -3.79
CA ILE A 356 -8.57 -14.30 -3.61
C ILE A 356 -9.32 -15.17 -2.61
N ARG A 357 -9.72 -16.36 -3.06
CA ARG A 357 -10.45 -17.33 -2.24
C ARG A 357 -9.67 -18.62 -2.08
N GLY A 358 -9.85 -19.28 -0.94
CA GLY A 358 -9.16 -20.52 -0.60
C GLY A 358 -8.43 -20.39 0.74
N ASP A 359 -7.94 -21.52 1.24
CA ASP A 359 -7.36 -21.61 2.57
C ASP A 359 -5.96 -20.97 2.62
N LEU A 360 -5.82 -19.92 3.42
CA LEU A 360 -4.52 -19.42 3.81
C LEU A 360 -4.12 -20.15 5.09
N PRO A 361 -3.13 -21.05 5.05
CA PRO A 361 -2.77 -21.82 6.23
C PRO A 361 -2.34 -20.90 7.36
N SER A 362 -2.85 -21.22 8.54
CA SER A 362 -2.43 -20.67 9.83
C SER A 362 -1.03 -21.13 10.22
#